data_AF-A0A946EPG0-F1
#
_entry.id   AF-A0A946EPG0-F1
#
_cell.length_a   1.000
_cell.length_b   1.000
_cell.length_c   1.000
_cell.angle_alpha   90.00
_cell.angle_beta   90.00
_cell.angle_gamma   90.00
#
_symmetry.space_group_name_H-M   'P 1'
#
loop_
_entity.id
_entity.type
_entity.pdbx_description
1 polymer ?
#
loop_
_entity_poly.entity_id
_entity_poly.type
_entity_poly.pdbx_seq_one_letter_code
_entity_poly.pdbx_strand_id
1 'polypeptide(L)'
;MKHISMLLILLLLTTICAAQESETQEPNRSSGEKRAYFWIRMWPDFLVQYDIEKDEVVTSVQSKNGVCHGTTYSHDEKYAWMITGKKSKIEVVDLIEGKVIEEHDFTETGWLIRVDDMREIPASSNWYVQVDRVKVEPDHYKIEKSQWLLYDPLEKKVIERMEELPKVIRRGAQISPDGQFWHVFGEDFLVIDPETHKEVAKIDLSTPIYSGMGRFQVSGRTDLLHGQDQTRYRLFYTMTDPVHDNRRIGGVLELDLEAMKVEKRQEWGPPVSPGYITWDGKRAVGTGGRGWRGGGGGQESGVDPIITFVNYSLEDGSKQLETRVPSRNGLRLAGISPDGGKLYLVGRGHELVIYDGIHQYIQTVELEGELEGRLHRTWQ
;
A
#
# COMPACT_ATOMS: atom_id res chain seq x y z
N MET A 1 27.41 -53.63 -65.02
CA MET A 1 27.10 -52.49 -65.91
C MET A 1 26.01 -52.90 -66.88
N LYS A 2 24.75 -52.55 -66.57
CA LYS A 2 23.62 -52.30 -67.48
C LYS A 2 22.36 -52.14 -66.62
N HIS A 3 21.64 -51.05 -66.91
CA HIS A 3 20.21 -50.75 -66.76
C HIS A 3 19.37 -51.47 -65.69
N ILE A 4 18.45 -50.72 -65.05
CA ILE A 4 17.02 -50.76 -65.40
C ILE A 4 16.28 -49.60 -64.71
N SER A 5 15.38 -49.01 -65.47
CA SER A 5 14.48 -47.92 -65.13
C SER A 5 13.20 -48.45 -64.46
N MET A 6 12.66 -47.64 -63.55
CA MET A 6 11.23 -47.41 -63.30
C MET A 6 10.37 -48.53 -62.68
N LEU A 7 9.94 -48.32 -61.43
CA LEU A 7 8.55 -48.60 -61.04
C LEU A 7 8.11 -47.75 -59.83
N LEU A 8 6.91 -47.20 -59.97
CA LEU A 8 6.09 -46.41 -59.05
C LEU A 8 5.51 -47.30 -57.93
N ILE A 9 5.61 -46.89 -56.67
CA ILE A 9 4.69 -47.36 -55.60
C ILE A 9 4.30 -46.17 -54.72
N LEU A 10 2.99 -45.94 -54.70
CA LEU A 10 2.22 -45.04 -53.83
C LEU A 10 2.25 -45.58 -52.40
N LEU A 11 2.55 -44.76 -51.39
CA LEU A 11 2.24 -45.08 -49.99
C LEU A 11 1.51 -43.91 -49.33
N LEU A 12 0.25 -44.15 -48.96
CA LEU A 12 -0.52 -43.35 -48.03
C LEU A 12 0.23 -43.30 -46.68
N LEU A 13 0.52 -42.10 -46.17
CA LEU A 13 0.71 -41.89 -44.75
C LEU A 13 -0.50 -41.13 -44.21
N THR A 14 -1.25 -41.80 -43.34
CA THR A 14 -2.25 -41.22 -42.46
C THR A 14 -1.56 -40.31 -41.44
N THR A 15 -1.90 -39.02 -41.47
CA THR A 15 -1.57 -38.04 -40.44
C THR A 15 -2.47 -38.24 -39.23
N ILE A 16 -1.91 -38.73 -38.12
CA ILE A 16 -2.55 -38.61 -36.80
C ILE A 16 -2.12 -37.26 -36.23
N CYS A 17 -3.05 -36.32 -36.22
CA CYS A 17 -2.93 -35.05 -35.53
C CYS A 17 -3.13 -35.33 -34.03
N ALA A 18 -2.06 -35.34 -33.24
CA ALA A 18 -2.16 -35.22 -31.79
C ALA A 18 -2.14 -33.73 -31.46
N ALA A 19 -3.32 -33.16 -31.23
CA ALA A 19 -3.46 -31.86 -30.60
C ALA A 19 -3.03 -32.02 -29.13
N GLN A 20 -1.86 -31.51 -28.78
CA GLN A 20 -1.49 -31.29 -27.39
C GLN A 20 -2.30 -30.08 -26.91
N GLU A 21 -3.37 -30.34 -26.17
CA GLU A 21 -3.96 -29.34 -25.29
C GLU A 21 -2.86 -28.88 -24.33
N SER A 22 -2.43 -27.63 -24.49
CA SER A 22 -1.60 -26.96 -23.50
C SER A 22 -2.49 -26.70 -22.28
N GLU A 23 -2.52 -27.63 -21.33
CA GLU A 23 -2.96 -27.33 -19.97
C GLU A 23 -2.16 -26.14 -19.48
N THR A 24 -2.82 -24.98 -19.39
CA THR A 24 -2.34 -23.83 -18.65
C THR A 24 -2.20 -24.30 -17.21
N GLN A 25 -0.98 -24.67 -16.80
CA GLN A 25 -0.70 -24.98 -15.40
C GLN A 25 -1.03 -23.75 -14.58
N GLU A 26 -2.11 -23.80 -13.81
CA GLU A 26 -2.33 -22.88 -12.71
C GLU A 26 -1.08 -22.92 -11.81
N PRO A 27 -0.50 -21.76 -11.44
CA PRO A 27 0.69 -21.74 -10.62
C PRO A 27 0.38 -22.40 -9.27
N ASN A 28 1.03 -23.54 -9.03
CA ASN A 28 0.96 -24.28 -7.79
C ASN A 28 1.56 -23.42 -6.66
N ARG A 29 0.71 -22.64 -5.97
CA ARG A 29 1.04 -21.70 -4.87
C ARG A 29 1.39 -22.41 -3.55
N SER A 30 2.08 -23.55 -3.57
CA SER A 30 2.29 -24.38 -2.36
C SER A 30 3.74 -24.80 -2.07
N SER A 31 4.72 -23.94 -2.34
CA SER A 31 6.11 -24.22 -1.92
C SER A 31 6.81 -23.03 -1.24
N GLY A 32 6.69 -22.96 0.09
CA GLY A 32 7.78 -22.77 1.05
C GLY A 32 8.58 -21.47 1.16
N GLU A 33 8.62 -20.61 0.15
CA GLU A 33 9.33 -19.31 0.24
C GLU A 33 8.34 -18.18 0.03
N LYS A 34 8.19 -17.31 1.04
CA LYS A 34 7.38 -16.09 0.92
C LYS A 34 7.96 -15.22 -0.19
N ARG A 35 7.18 -14.95 -1.22
CA ARG A 35 7.56 -14.08 -2.34
C ARG A 35 6.90 -12.72 -2.19
N ALA A 36 7.60 -11.69 -2.62
CA ALA A 36 7.09 -10.33 -2.59
C ALA A 36 6.39 -9.99 -3.91
N TYR A 37 5.17 -9.48 -3.79
CA TYR A 37 4.36 -9.04 -4.92
C TYR A 37 3.94 -7.58 -4.74
N PHE A 38 3.66 -6.90 -5.85
CA PHE A 38 2.83 -5.71 -5.82
C PHE A 38 1.40 -6.04 -6.22
N TRP A 39 0.44 -5.54 -5.44
CA TRP A 39 -0.93 -5.39 -5.86
C TRP A 39 -1.16 -3.97 -6.37
N ILE A 40 -1.63 -3.89 -7.61
CA ILE A 40 -1.74 -2.65 -8.37
C ILE A 40 -3.17 -2.48 -8.86
N ARG A 41 -3.82 -1.40 -8.44
CA ARG A 41 -5.11 -1.02 -9.01
C ARG A 41 -4.88 -0.38 -10.37
N MET A 42 -5.58 -0.89 -11.37
CA MET A 42 -5.48 -0.46 -12.76
C MET A 42 -6.85 -0.07 -13.30
N TRP A 43 -6.90 1.07 -14.00
CA TRP A 43 -8.08 1.46 -14.76
C TRP A 43 -8.19 0.62 -16.05
N PRO A 44 -9.41 0.26 -16.49
CA PRO A 44 -10.69 0.66 -15.91
C PRO A 44 -11.07 -0.09 -14.62
N ASP A 45 -10.89 -1.40 -14.53
CA ASP A 45 -11.57 -2.25 -13.53
C ASP A 45 -10.74 -3.47 -13.07
N PHE A 46 -9.41 -3.32 -12.97
CA PHE A 46 -8.50 -4.42 -12.59
C PHE A 46 -7.76 -4.18 -11.27
N LEU A 47 -7.52 -5.27 -10.55
CA LEU A 47 -6.55 -5.37 -9.48
C LEU A 47 -5.53 -6.45 -9.87
N VAL A 48 -4.29 -6.05 -10.11
CA VAL A 48 -3.26 -6.89 -10.72
C VAL A 48 -2.19 -7.26 -9.71
N GLN A 49 -1.80 -8.53 -9.71
CA GLN A 49 -0.62 -9.03 -9.00
C GLN A 49 0.59 -8.98 -9.93
N TYR A 50 1.62 -8.27 -9.52
CA TYR A 50 2.87 -8.10 -10.23
C TYR A 50 4.03 -8.76 -9.47
N ASP A 51 4.77 -9.63 -10.13
CA ASP A 51 5.95 -10.32 -9.61
C ASP A 51 7.17 -9.40 -9.73
N ILE A 52 7.75 -9.05 -8.58
CA ILE A 52 8.86 -8.11 -8.44
C ILE A 52 10.17 -8.69 -8.98
N GLU A 53 10.34 -10.01 -8.93
CA GLU A 53 11.59 -10.66 -9.38
C GLU A 53 11.63 -10.75 -10.90
N LYS A 54 10.52 -11.23 -11.47
CA LYS A 54 10.39 -11.46 -12.91
C LYS A 54 9.98 -10.22 -13.71
N ASP A 55 9.52 -9.18 -13.03
CA ASP A 55 8.97 -7.96 -13.62
C ASP A 55 7.76 -8.21 -14.54
N GLU A 56 6.90 -9.16 -14.19
CA GLU A 56 5.73 -9.57 -14.98
C GLU A 56 4.42 -9.60 -14.18
N VAL A 57 3.29 -9.48 -14.88
CA VAL A 57 1.97 -9.70 -14.29
C VAL A 57 1.71 -11.20 -14.14
N VAL A 58 1.33 -11.63 -12.95
CA VAL A 58 1.04 -13.05 -12.65
C VAL A 58 -0.45 -13.33 -12.65
N THR A 59 -1.25 -12.42 -12.10
CA THR A 59 -2.71 -12.56 -12.10
C THR A 59 -3.38 -11.21 -12.20
N SER A 60 -4.61 -11.20 -12.70
CA SER A 60 -5.45 -10.03 -12.83
C SER A 60 -6.84 -10.38 -12.34
N VAL A 61 -7.35 -9.58 -11.41
CA VAL A 61 -8.70 -9.69 -10.86
C VAL A 61 -9.54 -8.56 -11.43
N GLN A 62 -10.49 -8.90 -12.29
CA GLN A 62 -11.45 -7.92 -12.79
C GLN A 62 -12.58 -7.74 -11.77
N SER A 63 -12.95 -6.50 -11.47
CA SER A 63 -14.09 -6.21 -10.60
C SER A 63 -15.42 -6.48 -11.30
N LYS A 64 -16.43 -6.89 -10.51
CA LYS A 64 -17.75 -7.26 -11.01
C LYS A 64 -18.62 -6.05 -11.35
N ASN A 65 -18.45 -4.95 -10.62
CA ASN A 65 -19.31 -3.76 -10.73
C ASN A 65 -18.58 -2.58 -11.42
N GLY A 66 -17.68 -2.89 -12.35
CA GLY A 66 -16.91 -1.91 -13.12
C GLY A 66 -15.87 -1.19 -12.27
N VAL A 67 -15.56 0.05 -12.62
CA VAL A 67 -14.42 0.82 -12.11
C VAL A 67 -14.22 0.71 -10.60
N CYS A 68 -12.99 0.38 -10.21
CA CYS A 68 -12.52 0.41 -8.83
C CYS A 68 -12.07 1.83 -8.45
N HIS A 69 -12.77 2.46 -7.51
CA HIS A 69 -12.54 3.84 -7.07
C HIS A 69 -11.60 3.95 -5.86
N GLY A 70 -11.33 2.84 -5.18
CA GLY A 70 -10.52 2.79 -3.98
C GLY A 70 -10.25 1.35 -3.57
N THR A 71 -9.10 1.12 -2.95
CA THR A 71 -8.72 -0.20 -2.45
C THR A 71 -8.13 -0.04 -1.06
N THR A 72 -8.62 -0.83 -0.12
CA THR A 72 -8.03 -1.01 1.21
C THR A 72 -7.63 -2.47 1.35
N TYR A 73 -6.55 -2.74 2.05
CA TYR A 73 -6.04 -4.09 2.30
C TYR A 73 -6.28 -4.46 3.77
N SER A 74 -6.52 -5.75 4.03
CA SER A 74 -6.64 -6.27 5.40
C SER A 74 -5.32 -6.14 6.13
N HIS A 75 -5.40 -6.08 7.47
CA HIS A 75 -4.21 -6.02 8.32
C HIS A 75 -3.25 -7.19 8.07
N ASP A 76 -3.80 -8.37 7.79
CA ASP A 76 -3.04 -9.59 7.50
C ASP A 76 -2.65 -9.76 6.02
N GLU A 77 -2.95 -8.77 5.17
CA GLU A 77 -2.66 -8.74 3.73
C GLU A 77 -3.21 -9.94 2.94
N LYS A 78 -4.25 -10.61 3.46
CA LYS A 78 -4.92 -11.72 2.75
C LYS A 78 -6.08 -11.26 1.88
N TYR A 79 -6.70 -10.15 2.24
CA TYR A 79 -7.87 -9.62 1.54
C TYR A 79 -7.64 -8.19 1.06
N ALA A 80 -8.27 -7.86 -0.07
CA ALA A 80 -8.43 -6.49 -0.50
C ALA A 80 -9.90 -6.15 -0.68
N TRP A 81 -10.30 -4.99 -0.19
CA TRP A 81 -11.63 -4.44 -0.37
C TRP A 81 -11.60 -3.37 -1.44
N MET A 82 -12.30 -3.64 -2.53
CA MET A 82 -12.41 -2.75 -3.67
C MET A 82 -13.74 -1.99 -3.62
N ILE A 83 -13.69 -0.67 -3.69
CA ILE A 83 -14.87 0.18 -3.78
C ILE A 83 -15.30 0.28 -5.25
N THR A 84 -16.42 -0.31 -5.61
CA THR A 84 -16.89 -0.46 -7.01
C THR A 84 -18.34 0.02 -7.17
N GLY A 85 -18.94 -0.19 -8.35
CA GLY A 85 -20.36 0.12 -8.57
C GLY A 85 -20.68 1.60 -8.42
N LYS A 86 -19.84 2.48 -8.98
CA LYS A 86 -19.91 3.94 -8.80
C LYS A 86 -19.84 4.38 -7.33
N LYS A 87 -19.02 3.66 -6.55
CA LYS A 87 -18.85 3.79 -5.10
C LYS A 87 -20.05 3.35 -4.25
N SER A 88 -20.95 2.51 -4.75
CA SER A 88 -22.08 2.02 -3.93
C SER A 88 -21.85 0.63 -3.34
N LYS A 89 -20.77 -0.05 -3.74
CA LYS A 89 -20.48 -1.43 -3.38
C LYS A 89 -19.04 -1.62 -2.92
N ILE A 90 -18.83 -2.64 -2.09
CA ILE A 90 -17.51 -3.15 -1.75
C ILE A 90 -17.42 -4.60 -2.24
N GLU A 91 -16.40 -4.90 -3.03
CA GLU A 91 -16.02 -6.27 -3.43
C GLU A 91 -14.83 -6.74 -2.61
N VAL A 92 -14.92 -7.94 -2.05
CA VAL A 92 -13.83 -8.58 -1.29
C VAL A 92 -13.07 -9.50 -2.23
N VAL A 93 -11.78 -9.22 -2.40
CA VAL A 93 -10.83 -10.02 -3.17
C VAL A 93 -9.99 -10.84 -2.20
N ASP A 94 -9.95 -12.15 -2.41
CA ASP A 94 -8.94 -13.00 -1.79
C ASP A 94 -7.65 -12.85 -2.59
N LEU A 95 -6.58 -12.36 -1.95
CA LEU A 95 -5.30 -12.09 -2.58
C LEU A 95 -4.47 -13.37 -2.76
N ILE A 96 -4.76 -14.43 -2.03
CA ILE A 96 -4.07 -15.73 -2.15
C ILE A 96 -4.68 -16.53 -3.30
N GLU A 97 -6.00 -16.46 -3.48
CA GLU A 97 -6.67 -17.12 -4.60
C GLU A 97 -6.68 -16.25 -5.85
N GLY A 98 -6.64 -14.93 -5.70
CA GLY A 98 -6.70 -13.97 -6.81
C GLY A 98 -8.09 -13.89 -7.43
N LYS A 99 -9.14 -13.82 -6.60
CA LYS A 99 -10.52 -13.70 -7.09
C LYS A 99 -11.44 -12.95 -6.14
N VAL A 100 -12.51 -12.38 -6.68
CA VAL A 100 -13.58 -11.76 -5.88
C VAL A 100 -14.43 -12.85 -5.21
N ILE A 101 -14.35 -12.95 -3.89
CA ILE A 101 -15.08 -13.94 -3.09
C ILE A 101 -16.43 -13.43 -2.58
N GLU A 102 -16.54 -12.13 -2.28
CA GLU A 102 -17.76 -11.55 -1.72
C GLU A 102 -18.08 -10.15 -2.29
N GLU A 103 -19.34 -9.74 -2.13
CA GLU A 103 -19.85 -8.43 -2.51
C GLU A 103 -20.82 -7.92 -1.43
N HIS A 104 -20.69 -6.63 -1.11
CA HIS A 104 -21.50 -5.89 -0.15
C HIS A 104 -22.10 -4.66 -0.83
N ASP A 105 -23.42 -4.55 -0.77
CA ASP A 105 -24.20 -3.49 -1.41
C ASP A 105 -24.69 -2.49 -0.37
N PHE A 106 -24.37 -1.21 -0.57
CA PHE A 106 -24.78 -0.10 0.30
C PHE A 106 -25.86 0.77 -0.36
N THR A 107 -26.48 0.33 -1.46
CA THR A 107 -27.55 1.07 -2.12
C THR A 107 -28.80 1.18 -1.24
N GLU A 108 -29.45 2.34 -1.30
CA GLU A 108 -30.66 2.64 -0.54
C GLU A 108 -31.67 3.34 -1.45
N THR A 109 -32.94 2.94 -1.40
CA THR A 109 -33.98 3.53 -2.25
C THR A 109 -34.18 5.03 -1.94
N GLY A 110 -34.13 5.88 -2.97
CA GLY A 110 -34.24 7.34 -2.83
C GLY A 110 -32.95 8.05 -2.40
N TRP A 111 -31.84 7.31 -2.30
CA TRP A 111 -30.54 7.82 -1.90
C TRP A 111 -29.46 7.44 -2.90
N LEU A 112 -28.57 8.38 -3.18
CA LEU A 112 -27.28 8.11 -3.79
C LEU A 112 -26.26 7.94 -2.65
N ILE A 113 -25.78 6.72 -2.46
CA ILE A 113 -24.78 6.36 -1.46
C ILE A 113 -23.42 6.25 -2.14
N ARG A 114 -22.39 6.86 -1.53
CA ARG A 114 -21.00 6.75 -1.95
C ARG A 114 -20.12 6.33 -0.79
N VAL A 115 -19.58 5.13 -0.86
CA VAL A 115 -18.53 4.63 0.00
C VAL A 115 -17.22 5.34 -0.36
N ASP A 116 -16.61 5.97 0.64
CA ASP A 116 -15.34 6.69 0.47
C ASP A 116 -14.16 6.00 1.13
N ASP A 117 -14.39 5.31 2.24
CA ASP A 117 -13.36 4.58 2.97
C ASP A 117 -13.99 3.36 3.65
N MET A 118 -13.17 2.35 3.89
CA MET A 118 -13.53 1.20 4.71
C MET A 118 -12.32 0.83 5.57
N ARG A 119 -12.58 0.56 6.85
CA ARG A 119 -11.58 0.11 7.81
C ARG A 119 -12.03 -1.14 8.54
N GLU A 120 -11.12 -2.10 8.60
CA GLU A 120 -11.19 -3.22 9.52
C GLU A 120 -11.12 -2.74 10.98
N ILE A 121 -11.72 -3.51 11.88
CA ILE A 121 -11.68 -3.26 13.33
C ILE A 121 -10.82 -4.36 13.97
N PRO A 122 -9.81 -4.02 14.80
CA PRO A 122 -9.02 -5.00 15.55
C PRO A 122 -9.91 -5.95 16.35
N ALA A 123 -9.54 -7.22 16.39
CA ALA A 123 -10.25 -8.28 17.11
C ALA A 123 -11.76 -8.45 16.77
N SER A 124 -12.27 -7.80 15.72
CA SER A 124 -13.69 -7.86 15.33
C SER A 124 -13.83 -8.17 13.84
N SER A 125 -14.86 -8.93 13.49
CA SER A 125 -15.24 -9.16 12.09
C SER A 125 -15.99 -7.97 11.46
N ASN A 126 -16.39 -6.98 12.26
CA ASN A 126 -17.14 -5.82 11.78
C ASN A 126 -16.23 -4.78 11.12
N TRP A 127 -16.83 -3.93 10.29
CA TRP A 127 -16.13 -2.87 9.58
C TRP A 127 -16.65 -1.49 9.95
N TYR A 128 -15.76 -0.50 9.92
CA TYR A 128 -16.14 0.90 9.82
C TYR A 128 -16.16 1.33 8.36
N VAL A 129 -17.33 1.68 7.85
CA VAL A 129 -17.51 2.12 6.45
C VAL A 129 -17.87 3.60 6.45
N GLN A 130 -17.08 4.44 5.79
CA GLN A 130 -17.40 5.85 5.59
C GLN A 130 -18.26 6.01 4.34
N VAL A 131 -19.42 6.66 4.49
CA VAL A 131 -20.34 6.92 3.38
C VAL A 131 -20.78 8.38 3.32
N ASP A 132 -20.84 8.90 2.10
CA ASP A 132 -21.59 10.09 1.72
C ASP A 132 -22.99 9.69 1.29
N ARG A 133 -23.98 10.48 1.72
CA ARG A 133 -25.39 10.28 1.38
C ARG A 133 -25.95 11.53 0.72
N VAL A 134 -26.57 11.33 -0.43
CA VAL A 134 -27.29 12.40 -1.14
C VAL A 134 -28.71 11.94 -1.39
N LYS A 135 -29.68 12.65 -0.82
CA LYS A 135 -31.10 12.38 -1.08
C LYS A 135 -31.45 12.85 -2.47
N VAL A 136 -32.12 11.98 -3.23
CA VAL A 136 -32.59 12.27 -4.58
C VAL A 136 -34.06 12.65 -4.50
N GLU A 137 -34.36 13.94 -4.59
CA GLU A 137 -35.73 14.45 -4.69
C GLU A 137 -36.08 14.68 -6.18
N PRO A 138 -37.36 14.80 -6.56
CA PRO A 138 -37.76 14.94 -7.96
C PRO A 138 -37.15 16.13 -8.71
N ASP A 139 -36.83 17.22 -8.01
CA ASP A 139 -36.38 18.49 -8.57
C ASP A 139 -34.99 18.94 -8.08
N HIS A 140 -34.42 18.30 -7.05
CA HIS A 140 -33.12 18.68 -6.49
C HIS A 140 -32.43 17.52 -5.75
N TYR A 141 -31.14 17.74 -5.44
CA TYR A 141 -30.38 16.86 -4.56
C TYR A 141 -30.17 17.53 -3.20
N LYS A 142 -30.32 16.77 -2.12
CA LYS A 142 -29.98 17.22 -0.77
C LYS A 142 -28.78 16.43 -0.26
N ILE A 143 -27.64 17.11 -0.10
CA ILE A 143 -26.40 16.52 0.39
C ILE A 143 -26.43 16.50 1.91
N GLU A 144 -26.23 15.34 2.52
CA GLU A 144 -26.08 15.20 3.97
C GLU A 144 -24.61 15.19 4.37
N LYS A 145 -24.34 15.30 5.67
CA LYS A 145 -22.98 15.11 6.18
C LYS A 145 -22.55 13.65 5.96
N SER A 146 -21.28 13.45 5.62
CA SER A 146 -20.65 12.14 5.64
C SER A 146 -20.86 11.47 7.00
N GLN A 147 -21.05 10.16 7.00
CA GLN A 147 -21.26 9.38 8.20
C GLN A 147 -20.42 8.10 8.17
N TRP A 148 -20.22 7.52 9.33
CA TRP A 148 -19.60 6.22 9.54
C TRP A 148 -20.66 5.17 9.86
N LEU A 149 -20.53 4.00 9.26
CA LEU A 149 -21.39 2.86 9.51
C LEU A 149 -20.57 1.82 10.29
N LEU A 150 -21.12 1.29 11.37
CA LEU A 150 -20.68 0.01 11.91
C LEU A 150 -21.40 -1.08 11.12
N TYR A 151 -20.66 -1.83 10.33
CA TYR A 151 -21.20 -2.80 9.38
C TYR A 151 -20.80 -4.22 9.76
N ASP A 152 -21.77 -5.13 9.74
CA ASP A 152 -21.58 -6.56 9.89
C ASP A 152 -21.52 -7.21 8.51
N PRO A 153 -20.35 -7.70 8.08
CA PRO A 153 -20.22 -8.33 6.76
C PRO A 153 -20.87 -9.70 6.68
N LEU A 154 -21.00 -10.44 7.78
CA LEU A 154 -21.59 -11.78 7.78
C LEU A 154 -23.10 -11.70 7.53
N GLU A 155 -23.78 -10.81 8.25
CA GLU A 155 -25.21 -10.56 8.08
C GLU A 155 -25.53 -9.53 6.98
N LYS A 156 -24.49 -8.88 6.43
CA LYS A 156 -24.56 -7.80 5.44
C LYS A 156 -25.47 -6.64 5.85
N LYS A 157 -25.40 -6.26 7.12
CA LYS A 157 -26.28 -5.24 7.72
C LYS A 157 -25.51 -4.09 8.35
N VAL A 158 -26.12 -2.91 8.34
CA VAL A 158 -25.65 -1.77 9.14
C VAL A 158 -26.16 -1.95 10.56
N ILE A 159 -25.25 -2.10 11.51
CA ILE A 159 -25.56 -2.19 12.94
C ILE A 159 -25.86 -0.79 13.49
N GLU A 160 -25.00 0.18 13.18
CA GLU A 160 -25.07 1.53 13.74
C GLU A 160 -24.62 2.58 12.71
N ARG A 161 -25.18 3.79 12.80
CA ARG A 161 -24.77 4.97 12.03
C ARG A 161 -24.26 6.04 12.99
N MET A 162 -23.06 6.53 12.72
CA MET A 162 -22.36 7.51 13.55
C MET A 162 -21.99 8.72 12.68
N GLU A 163 -22.12 9.93 13.19
CA GLU A 163 -21.65 11.12 12.45
C GLU A 163 -20.11 11.13 12.32
N GLU A 164 -19.41 10.63 13.34
CA GLU A 164 -17.96 10.58 13.39
C GLU A 164 -17.49 9.30 14.08
N LEU A 165 -16.29 8.82 13.74
CA LEU A 165 -15.62 7.79 14.53
C LEU A 165 -15.36 8.26 15.96
N PRO A 166 -15.26 7.32 16.92
CA PRO A 166 -14.82 7.61 18.28
C PRO A 166 -13.58 8.49 18.27
N LYS A 167 -13.60 9.56 19.07
CA LYS A 167 -12.61 10.65 19.00
C LYS A 167 -11.17 10.15 19.09
N VAL A 168 -10.93 9.12 19.90
CA VAL A 168 -9.60 8.54 20.16
C VAL A 168 -9.01 7.87 18.91
N ILE A 169 -9.83 7.19 18.11
CA ILE A 169 -9.38 6.46 16.90
C ILE A 169 -9.55 7.25 15.60
N ARG A 170 -10.15 8.45 15.69
CA ARG A 170 -10.50 9.27 14.53
C ARG A 170 -9.30 9.68 13.68
N ARG A 171 -8.13 9.85 14.29
CA ARG A 171 -6.93 10.38 13.63
C ARG A 171 -5.74 9.48 13.86
N GLY A 172 -5.21 8.92 12.77
CA GLY A 172 -3.91 8.23 12.79
C GLY A 172 -3.88 6.94 13.61
N ALA A 173 -5.04 6.38 13.98
CA ALA A 173 -5.12 5.06 14.56
C ALA A 173 -4.75 4.00 13.52
N GLN A 174 -4.02 2.98 13.95
CA GLN A 174 -3.64 1.84 13.16
C GLN A 174 -3.92 0.57 13.96
N ILE A 175 -4.16 -0.53 13.26
CA ILE A 175 -4.31 -1.83 13.90
C ILE A 175 -2.93 -2.24 14.44
N SER A 176 -2.89 -2.73 15.67
CA SER A 176 -1.67 -3.23 16.29
C SER A 176 -1.08 -4.40 15.48
N PRO A 177 0.23 -4.68 15.55
CA PRO A 177 0.84 -5.74 14.74
C PRO A 177 0.20 -7.13 14.97
N ASP A 178 -0.27 -7.39 16.18
CA ASP A 178 -0.98 -8.61 16.59
C ASP A 178 -2.48 -8.62 16.20
N GLY A 179 -3.02 -7.52 15.69
CA GLY A 179 -4.42 -7.41 15.24
C GLY A 179 -5.44 -7.18 16.36
N GLN A 180 -5.02 -7.01 17.62
CA GLN A 180 -5.93 -7.00 18.78
C GLN A 180 -6.39 -5.61 19.22
N PHE A 181 -5.58 -4.58 19.01
CA PHE A 181 -5.79 -3.24 19.55
C PHE A 181 -5.70 -2.16 18.49
N TRP A 182 -6.21 -0.98 18.82
CA TRP A 182 -5.88 0.25 18.10
C TRP A 182 -4.65 0.90 18.71
N HIS A 183 -3.64 1.17 17.88
CA HIS A 183 -2.48 1.97 18.24
C HIS A 183 -2.65 3.41 17.71
N VAL A 184 -2.57 4.38 18.61
CA VAL A 184 -2.76 5.80 18.30
C VAL A 184 -1.48 6.57 18.56
N PHE A 185 -0.93 7.17 17.50
CA PHE A 185 0.27 8.00 17.55
C PHE A 185 -0.12 9.48 17.68
N GLY A 186 -0.06 10.01 18.91
CA GLY A 186 -0.49 11.36 19.24
C GLY A 186 0.61 12.17 19.94
N GLU A 187 0.24 12.84 21.03
CA GLU A 187 1.22 13.46 21.93
C GLU A 187 2.06 12.41 22.65
N ASP A 188 1.40 11.31 23.00
CA ASP A 188 1.95 10.06 23.48
C ASP A 188 1.49 8.92 22.57
N PHE A 189 2.06 7.74 22.75
CA PHE A 189 1.56 6.53 22.10
C PHE A 189 0.53 5.86 22.99
N LEU A 190 -0.66 5.59 22.46
CA LEU A 190 -1.76 5.00 23.20
C LEU A 190 -2.17 3.66 22.59
N VAL A 191 -2.47 2.69 23.46
CA VAL A 191 -3.10 1.42 23.11
C VAL A 191 -4.54 1.49 23.55
N ILE A 192 -5.45 1.32 22.59
CA ILE A 192 -6.88 1.53 22.76
C ILE A 192 -7.61 0.22 22.49
N ASP A 193 -8.50 -0.14 23.40
CA ASP A 193 -9.38 -1.28 23.26
C ASP A 193 -10.44 -1.01 22.16
N PRO A 194 -10.64 -1.93 21.19
CA PRO A 194 -11.49 -1.69 20.03
C PRO A 194 -12.99 -1.66 20.36
N GLU A 195 -13.43 -2.31 21.43
CA GLU A 195 -14.85 -2.38 21.81
C GLU A 195 -15.27 -1.19 22.68
N THR A 196 -14.47 -0.88 23.70
CA THR A 196 -14.78 0.16 24.69
C THR A 196 -14.24 1.54 24.32
N HIS A 197 -13.32 1.60 23.35
CA HIS A 197 -12.58 2.80 22.93
C HIS A 197 -11.84 3.50 24.07
N LYS A 198 -11.47 2.73 25.10
CA LYS A 198 -10.71 3.22 26.26
C LYS A 198 -9.22 2.90 26.12
N GLU A 199 -8.41 3.78 26.68
CA GLU A 199 -6.97 3.54 26.83
C GLU A 199 -6.73 2.39 27.81
N VAL A 200 -5.97 1.40 27.36
CA VAL A 200 -5.53 0.26 28.18
C VAL A 200 -4.07 0.35 28.56
N ALA A 201 -3.25 1.00 27.73
CA ALA A 201 -1.84 1.23 27.99
C ALA A 201 -1.32 2.45 27.22
N LYS A 202 -0.16 2.96 27.63
CA LYS A 202 0.43 4.19 27.10
C LYS A 202 1.96 4.14 27.19
N ILE A 203 2.62 4.70 26.19
CA ILE A 203 4.05 5.03 26.23
C ILE A 203 4.18 6.55 26.22
N ASP A 204 4.84 7.09 27.24
CA ASP A 204 5.13 8.52 27.35
C ASP A 204 6.19 8.94 26.32
N LEU A 205 5.78 9.83 25.42
CA LEU A 205 6.64 10.46 24.41
C LEU A 205 6.72 11.99 24.61
N SER A 206 5.86 12.51 25.46
CA SER A 206 5.69 13.93 25.72
C SER A 206 6.70 14.48 26.72
N THR A 207 7.12 13.66 27.71
CA THR A 207 8.07 14.09 28.73
C THR A 207 9.49 14.28 28.15
N PRO A 208 10.06 15.50 28.24
CA PRO A 208 11.43 15.76 27.80
C PRO A 208 12.46 15.01 28.64
N ILE A 209 13.48 14.44 27.98
CA ILE A 209 14.56 13.73 28.68
C ILE A 209 15.60 14.71 29.23
N TYR A 210 15.74 15.89 28.62
CA TYR A 210 16.62 16.96 29.06
C TYR A 210 15.91 18.31 28.99
N SER A 211 16.41 19.30 29.73
CA SER A 211 15.86 20.66 29.72
C SER A 211 15.89 21.28 28.32
N GLY A 212 14.81 21.93 27.91
CA GLY A 212 14.68 22.58 26.60
C GLY A 212 14.33 21.65 25.43
N MET A 213 14.38 20.33 25.64
CA MET A 213 14.01 19.35 24.61
C MET A 213 12.48 19.34 24.40
N GLY A 214 12.05 19.30 23.13
CA GLY A 214 10.65 19.05 22.78
C GLY A 214 10.26 17.58 22.86
N ARG A 215 8.95 17.28 22.82
CA ARG A 215 8.45 15.89 22.77
C ARG A 215 8.95 15.11 21.54
N PHE A 216 8.94 13.79 21.64
CA PHE A 216 9.10 12.94 20.47
C PHE A 216 7.84 13.02 19.60
N GLN A 217 8.01 13.41 18.35
CA GLN A 217 6.97 13.35 17.33
C GLN A 217 7.22 12.13 16.45
N VAL A 218 6.37 11.13 16.58
CA VAL A 218 6.43 9.87 15.82
C VAL A 218 5.14 9.67 15.01
N SER A 219 5.16 8.74 14.06
CA SER A 219 3.99 8.35 13.27
C SER A 219 4.11 6.88 12.91
N GLY A 220 3.08 6.07 13.15
CA GLY A 220 3.14 4.65 12.80
C GLY A 220 3.13 4.37 11.28
N ARG A 221 2.94 5.40 10.42
CA ARG A 221 3.26 5.31 8.99
C ARG A 221 4.76 5.17 8.70
N THR A 222 5.60 5.33 9.72
CA THR A 222 7.06 5.28 9.61
C THR A 222 7.66 4.05 10.30
N ASP A 223 6.86 3.01 10.53
CA ASP A 223 7.37 1.75 11.06
C ASP A 223 8.35 1.10 10.08
N LEU A 224 9.61 1.04 10.50
CA LEU A 224 10.72 0.46 9.75
C LEU A 224 10.69 -1.07 9.76
N LEU A 225 9.91 -1.68 10.66
CA LEU A 225 9.74 -3.13 10.76
C LEU A 225 8.55 -3.66 9.96
N HIS A 226 7.76 -2.78 9.32
CA HIS A 226 6.59 -3.14 8.52
C HIS A 226 5.62 -4.11 9.24
N GLY A 227 5.45 -3.96 10.56
CA GLY A 227 4.61 -4.84 11.37
C GLY A 227 5.09 -6.30 11.48
N GLN A 228 6.28 -6.64 10.99
CA GLN A 228 6.83 -8.00 11.07
C GLN A 228 7.14 -8.42 12.51
N ASP A 229 7.51 -7.45 13.33
CA ASP A 229 7.81 -7.66 14.73
C ASP A 229 6.60 -7.23 15.54
N GLN A 230 5.99 -8.20 16.23
CA GLN A 230 4.75 -7.94 16.97
C GLN A 230 4.99 -7.28 18.32
N THR A 231 6.22 -7.31 18.84
CA THR A 231 6.53 -6.87 20.20
C THR A 231 7.14 -5.47 20.23
N ARG A 232 7.44 -4.87 19.08
CA ARG A 232 8.06 -3.55 19.03
C ARG A 232 7.75 -2.78 17.75
N TYR A 233 7.89 -1.46 17.85
CA TYR A 233 8.00 -0.59 16.69
C TYR A 233 9.39 -0.01 16.56
N ARG A 234 9.82 0.26 15.34
CA ARG A 234 10.99 1.09 15.07
C ARG A 234 10.54 2.24 14.19
N LEU A 235 10.53 3.46 14.73
CA LEU A 235 9.88 4.62 14.10
C LEU A 235 10.88 5.74 13.84
N PHE A 236 10.66 6.51 12.78
CA PHE A 236 11.27 7.83 12.71
C PHE A 236 10.66 8.74 13.79
N TYR A 237 11.53 9.50 14.45
CA TYR A 237 11.09 10.57 15.34
C TYR A 237 11.65 11.92 14.87
N THR A 238 10.94 12.98 15.22
CA THR A 238 11.48 14.34 15.22
C THR A 238 11.24 15.01 16.56
N MET A 239 12.12 15.92 16.94
CA MET A 239 12.00 16.75 18.13
C MET A 239 12.52 18.16 17.86
N THR A 240 12.14 19.12 18.70
CA THR A 240 12.75 20.45 18.72
C THR A 240 14.12 20.37 19.37
N ASP A 241 15.13 21.02 18.76
CA ASP A 241 16.49 21.10 19.27
C ASP A 241 16.52 21.93 20.58
N PRO A 242 17.13 21.43 21.67
CA PRO A 242 17.17 22.14 22.96
C PRO A 242 18.10 23.36 22.98
N VAL A 243 19.01 23.48 22.00
CA VAL A 243 19.99 24.57 21.89
C VAL A 243 19.54 25.63 20.88
N HIS A 244 18.83 25.22 19.83
CA HIS A 244 18.39 26.10 18.75
C HIS A 244 16.90 25.96 18.46
N ASP A 245 16.11 26.95 18.91
CA ASP A 245 14.64 26.99 18.79
C ASP A 245 14.10 26.78 17.36
N ASN A 246 14.88 27.10 16.34
CA ASN A 246 14.50 26.98 14.93
C ASN A 246 15.01 25.71 14.24
N ARG A 247 15.60 24.76 14.99
CA ARG A 247 16.13 23.51 14.44
C ARG A 247 15.30 22.33 14.94
N ARG A 248 15.11 21.37 14.05
CA ARG A 248 14.61 20.04 14.40
C ARG A 248 15.74 19.04 14.37
N ILE A 249 15.68 18.11 15.30
CA ILE A 249 16.51 16.92 15.34
C ILE A 249 15.60 15.74 15.01
N GLY A 250 16.14 14.73 14.34
CA GLY A 250 15.47 13.48 14.08
C GLY A 250 16.41 12.29 14.18
N GLY A 251 15.81 11.13 14.04
CA GLY A 251 16.48 9.85 14.17
C GLY A 251 15.45 8.74 14.25
N VAL A 252 15.82 7.64 14.91
CA VAL A 252 14.96 6.48 15.09
C VAL A 252 14.76 6.16 16.56
N LEU A 253 13.55 5.74 16.89
CA LEU A 253 13.13 5.37 18.23
C LEU A 253 12.48 3.98 18.18
N GLU A 254 12.85 3.13 19.12
CA GLU A 254 12.27 1.80 19.30
C GLU A 254 11.32 1.82 20.50
N LEU A 255 10.07 1.43 20.24
CA LEU A 255 9.04 1.25 21.25
C LEU A 255 8.92 -0.23 21.56
N ASP A 256 9.01 -0.60 22.83
CA ASP A 256 8.71 -1.93 23.32
C ASP A 256 7.24 -1.98 23.73
N LEU A 257 6.46 -2.81 23.05
CA LEU A 257 5.01 -2.96 23.23
C LEU A 257 4.66 -3.90 24.39
N GLU A 258 5.59 -4.72 24.87
CA GLU A 258 5.37 -5.57 26.05
C GLU A 258 5.66 -4.80 27.34
N ALA A 259 6.80 -4.11 27.37
CA ALA A 259 7.18 -3.29 28.52
C ALA A 259 6.53 -1.90 28.50
N MET A 260 5.85 -1.53 27.42
CA MET A 260 5.18 -0.25 27.22
C MET A 260 6.10 0.95 27.52
N LYS A 261 7.27 0.97 26.88
CA LYS A 261 8.28 2.03 27.08
C LYS A 261 9.08 2.29 25.80
N VAL A 262 9.77 3.42 25.79
CA VAL A 262 10.85 3.67 24.83
C VAL A 262 12.04 2.79 25.22
N GLU A 263 12.39 1.82 24.38
CA GLU A 263 13.52 0.92 24.63
C GLU A 263 14.84 1.56 24.22
N LYS A 264 14.88 2.08 23.00
CA LYS A 264 16.11 2.60 22.40
C LYS A 264 15.85 3.87 21.60
N ARG A 265 16.83 4.76 21.60
CA ARG A 265 16.85 5.97 20.78
C ARG A 265 18.18 6.08 20.07
N GLN A 266 18.14 6.43 18.80
CA GLN A 266 19.32 6.78 18.01
C GLN A 266 19.08 8.11 17.30
N GLU A 267 19.91 9.09 17.61
CA GLU A 267 19.84 10.42 17.00
C GLU A 267 20.76 10.49 15.78
N TRP A 268 20.29 11.10 14.69
CA TRP A 268 21.03 11.23 13.44
C TRP A 268 21.30 12.68 13.03
N GLY A 269 20.81 13.65 13.80
CA GLY A 269 20.90 15.07 13.47
C GLY A 269 19.65 15.56 12.73
N PRO A 270 19.73 16.15 11.53
CA PRO A 270 18.53 16.62 10.81
C PRO A 270 17.53 15.48 10.52
N PRO A 271 16.22 15.71 10.64
CA PRO A 271 15.20 14.72 10.28
C PRO A 271 15.35 14.20 8.85
N VAL A 272 15.31 12.87 8.73
CA VAL A 272 15.24 12.18 7.44
C VAL A 272 13.79 11.78 7.20
N SER A 273 13.28 12.05 6.00
CA SER A 273 11.91 11.69 5.59
C SER A 273 11.97 10.97 4.25
N PRO A 274 12.39 9.70 4.22
CA PRO A 274 12.45 8.94 2.99
C PRO A 274 11.04 8.56 2.54
N GLY A 275 10.89 8.18 1.28
CA GLY A 275 9.59 7.78 0.72
C GLY A 275 9.28 6.31 0.96
N TYR A 276 10.28 5.45 0.80
CA TYR A 276 10.14 3.99 0.82
C TYR A 276 11.30 3.35 1.58
N ILE A 277 11.02 2.25 2.27
CA ILE A 277 11.96 1.57 3.17
C ILE A 277 12.09 0.09 2.77
N THR A 278 13.32 -0.41 2.77
CA THR A 278 13.59 -1.83 2.52
C THR A 278 13.00 -2.68 3.62
N TRP A 279 12.81 -3.96 3.33
CA TRP A 279 12.15 -4.88 4.25
C TRP A 279 12.94 -5.09 5.54
N ASP A 280 14.27 -5.16 5.43
CA ASP A 280 15.16 -5.26 6.58
C ASP A 280 15.25 -3.98 7.42
N GLY A 281 14.58 -2.90 7.00
CA GLY A 281 14.59 -1.61 7.68
C GLY A 281 15.97 -0.94 7.71
N LYS A 282 16.90 -1.34 6.83
CA LYS A 282 18.29 -0.82 6.82
C LYS A 282 18.55 0.24 5.77
N ARG A 283 17.74 0.31 4.72
CA ARG A 283 17.88 1.29 3.65
C ARG A 283 16.56 1.97 3.36
N ALA A 284 16.63 3.20 2.92
CA ALA A 284 15.46 3.90 2.45
C ALA A 284 15.77 4.71 1.20
N VAL A 285 14.77 4.83 0.34
CA VAL A 285 14.85 5.62 -0.88
C VAL A 285 13.80 6.71 -0.82
N GLY A 286 14.24 7.94 -1.02
CA GLY A 286 13.39 9.11 -1.14
C GLY A 286 13.56 9.75 -2.50
N THR A 287 12.71 10.72 -2.76
CA THR A 287 12.86 11.61 -3.91
C THR A 287 13.18 13.03 -3.44
N GLY A 288 14.21 13.63 -4.03
CA GLY A 288 14.65 14.99 -3.72
C GLY A 288 13.95 16.03 -4.61
N GLY A 289 13.11 16.89 -4.02
CA GLY A 289 12.48 17.99 -4.77
C GLY A 289 11.59 18.91 -3.94
N ARG A 290 11.56 20.20 -4.29
CA ARG A 290 10.60 21.19 -3.74
C ARG A 290 9.26 21.04 -4.47
N GLY A 291 8.37 20.21 -3.94
CA GLY A 291 6.99 20.09 -4.42
C GLY A 291 6.08 19.69 -3.27
N TRP A 292 4.87 20.26 -3.21
CA TRP A 292 3.88 19.95 -2.18
C TRP A 292 3.54 18.46 -2.21
N ARG A 293 3.90 17.74 -1.13
CA ARG A 293 3.97 16.26 -1.01
C ARG A 293 5.14 15.69 -1.81
N GLY A 294 6.27 15.50 -1.14
CA GLY A 294 7.56 15.08 -1.69
C GLY A 294 7.46 14.11 -2.86
N GLY A 295 8.12 14.47 -3.97
CA GLY A 295 8.47 13.53 -5.01
C GLY A 295 7.71 13.58 -6.33
N GLY A 296 6.93 14.63 -6.60
CA GLY A 296 6.62 14.95 -7.98
C GLY A 296 7.87 15.56 -8.62
N GLY A 297 8.45 14.92 -9.62
CA GLY A 297 9.43 15.56 -10.50
C GLY A 297 8.86 16.91 -10.94
N GLY A 298 9.66 17.98 -10.82
CA GLY A 298 9.20 19.35 -10.95
C GLY A 298 8.34 19.56 -12.19
N GLN A 299 7.07 19.92 -11.99
CA GLN A 299 6.15 20.36 -13.03
C GLN A 299 6.42 21.83 -13.39
N GLU A 300 7.67 22.19 -13.67
CA GLU A 300 7.96 23.50 -14.24
C GLU A 300 7.72 23.43 -15.74
N SER A 301 6.77 24.25 -16.23
CA SER A 301 6.50 24.36 -17.67
C SER A 301 7.77 24.71 -18.44
N GLY A 302 8.15 23.85 -19.38
CA GLY A 302 9.28 24.08 -20.29
C GLY A 302 10.62 23.51 -19.82
N VAL A 303 10.66 22.73 -18.73
CA VAL A 303 11.86 21.99 -18.30
C VAL A 303 11.60 20.49 -18.45
N ASP A 304 12.59 19.73 -18.93
CA ASP A 304 12.50 18.27 -18.97
C ASP A 304 12.24 17.74 -17.56
N PRO A 305 11.27 16.82 -17.37
CA PRO A 305 10.95 16.34 -16.05
C PRO A 305 12.12 15.52 -15.50
N ILE A 306 12.59 15.90 -14.31
CA ILE A 306 13.70 15.24 -13.63
C ILE A 306 13.20 14.79 -12.27
N ILE A 307 13.54 13.56 -11.90
CA ILE A 307 13.36 13.03 -10.55
C ILE A 307 14.75 12.90 -9.92
N THR A 308 14.88 13.34 -8.68
CA THR A 308 16.08 13.08 -7.88
C THR A 308 15.79 11.88 -7.01
N PHE A 309 16.59 10.82 -7.09
CA PHE A 309 16.57 9.74 -6.11
C PHE A 309 17.62 9.99 -5.03
N VAL A 310 17.28 9.63 -3.80
CA VAL A 310 18.18 9.75 -2.65
C VAL A 310 18.12 8.47 -1.82
N ASN A 311 19.25 7.78 -1.70
CA ASN A 311 19.39 6.62 -0.82
C ASN A 311 19.90 7.06 0.56
N TYR A 312 19.29 6.51 1.60
CA TYR A 312 19.67 6.70 2.98
C TYR A 312 20.01 5.36 3.63
N SER A 313 21.06 5.38 4.46
CA SER A 313 21.30 4.33 5.45
C SER A 313 20.40 4.59 6.66
N LEU A 314 19.64 3.58 7.08
CA LEU A 314 18.84 3.62 8.30
C LEU A 314 19.58 3.05 9.50
N GLU A 315 20.88 2.75 9.37
CA GLU A 315 21.73 2.40 10.51
C GLU A 315 22.25 3.66 11.21
N ASP A 316 22.45 4.76 10.48
CA ASP A 316 23.06 6.00 10.97
C ASP A 316 22.43 7.28 10.40
N GLY A 317 21.42 7.16 9.53
CA GLY A 317 20.73 8.30 8.91
C GLY A 317 21.51 8.98 7.78
N SER A 318 22.65 8.42 7.37
CA SER A 318 23.51 9.05 6.37
C SER A 318 22.93 8.95 4.95
N LYS A 319 23.13 10.02 4.16
CA LYS A 319 22.81 10.03 2.73
C LYS A 319 23.93 9.30 1.97
N GLN A 320 23.58 8.21 1.30
CA GLN A 320 24.52 7.32 0.63
C GLN A 320 24.71 7.66 -0.86
N LEU A 321 23.61 7.97 -1.55
CA LEU A 321 23.62 8.27 -2.99
C LEU A 321 22.55 9.30 -3.31
N GLU A 322 22.86 10.24 -4.19
CA GLU A 322 21.90 11.18 -4.77
C GLU A 322 22.13 11.27 -6.27
N THR A 323 21.08 11.08 -7.06
CA THR A 323 21.18 11.12 -8.52
C THR A 323 19.95 11.75 -9.12
N ARG A 324 20.15 12.57 -10.15
CA ARG A 324 19.07 13.16 -10.94
C ARG A 324 18.91 12.35 -12.21
N VAL A 325 17.74 11.78 -12.41
CA VAL A 325 17.41 10.97 -13.59
C VAL A 325 16.35 11.68 -14.44
N PRO A 326 16.45 11.62 -15.77
CA PRO A 326 15.35 12.00 -16.65
C PRO A 326 14.12 11.14 -16.34
N SER A 327 12.94 11.74 -16.35
CA SER A 327 11.66 11.06 -16.16
C SER A 327 10.62 11.67 -17.10
N ARG A 328 9.61 10.90 -17.52
CA ARG A 328 8.42 11.50 -18.12
C ARG A 328 7.62 12.27 -17.06
N ASN A 329 6.87 13.28 -17.49
CA ASN A 329 5.97 14.04 -16.65
C ASN A 329 4.86 13.13 -16.08
N GLY A 330 4.55 13.28 -14.79
CA GLY A 330 3.48 12.57 -14.12
C GLY A 330 3.87 11.23 -13.49
N LEU A 331 5.12 10.77 -13.67
CA LEU A 331 5.68 9.64 -12.93
C LEU A 331 6.18 10.09 -11.55
N ARG A 332 6.10 9.19 -10.57
CA ARG A 332 6.62 9.37 -9.22
C ARG A 332 7.13 8.04 -8.68
N LEU A 333 8.06 8.09 -7.73
CA LEU A 333 8.47 6.88 -7.01
C LEU A 333 7.27 6.34 -6.25
N ALA A 334 6.91 5.09 -6.55
CA ALA A 334 5.66 4.46 -6.12
C ALA A 334 5.88 3.17 -5.31
N GLY A 335 7.08 2.61 -5.37
CA GLY A 335 7.48 1.43 -4.61
C GLY A 335 8.96 1.11 -4.81
N ILE A 336 9.48 0.20 -3.98
CA ILE A 336 10.80 -0.41 -4.11
C ILE A 336 10.70 -1.92 -3.86
N SER A 337 11.60 -2.71 -4.46
CA SER A 337 11.72 -4.13 -4.13
C SER A 337 12.09 -4.33 -2.65
N PRO A 338 11.85 -5.52 -2.07
CA PRO A 338 12.16 -5.79 -0.66
C PRO A 338 13.59 -5.42 -0.22
N ASP A 339 14.56 -5.68 -1.07
CA ASP A 339 15.99 -5.43 -0.86
C ASP A 339 16.42 -4.01 -1.26
N GLY A 340 15.53 -3.23 -1.89
CA GLY A 340 15.83 -1.92 -2.47
C GLY A 340 16.69 -1.99 -3.74
N GLY A 341 16.85 -3.18 -4.34
CA GLY A 341 17.58 -3.39 -5.58
C GLY A 341 16.88 -2.84 -6.82
N LYS A 342 15.55 -2.68 -6.78
CA LYS A 342 14.71 -2.09 -7.83
C LYS A 342 13.85 -0.95 -7.27
N LEU A 343 13.74 0.12 -8.03
CA LEU A 343 12.93 1.31 -7.75
C LEU A 343 11.87 1.46 -8.84
N TYR A 344 10.63 1.64 -8.44
CA TYR A 344 9.49 1.63 -9.36
C TYR A 344 8.86 3.01 -9.44
N LEU A 345 8.90 3.59 -10.64
CA LEU A 345 8.14 4.79 -10.96
C LEU A 345 6.83 4.40 -11.62
N VAL A 346 5.72 4.89 -11.06
CA VAL A 346 4.41 4.82 -11.71
C VAL A 346 3.70 6.16 -11.62
N GLY A 347 2.63 6.33 -12.39
CA GLY A 347 1.93 7.60 -12.43
C GLY A 347 0.90 7.64 -13.55
N ARG A 348 0.67 8.83 -14.11
CA ARG A 348 -0.33 9.02 -15.18
C ARG A 348 0.08 8.25 -16.43
N GLY A 349 -0.49 7.05 -16.64
CA GLY A 349 -0.24 6.19 -17.80
C GLY A 349 -0.28 4.71 -17.43
N HIS A 350 0.07 3.86 -18.39
CA HIS A 350 0.05 2.39 -18.27
C HIS A 350 1.46 1.79 -18.11
N GLU A 351 2.47 2.63 -17.92
CA GLU A 351 3.87 2.21 -17.85
C GLU A 351 4.36 2.13 -16.40
N LEU A 352 5.19 1.12 -16.14
CA LEU A 352 5.94 0.93 -14.91
C LEU A 352 7.43 1.01 -15.24
N VAL A 353 8.07 2.10 -14.83
CA VAL A 353 9.49 2.37 -15.15
C VAL A 353 10.36 1.91 -13.98
N ILE A 354 11.36 1.09 -14.29
CA ILE A 354 12.20 0.42 -13.29
C ILE A 354 13.63 0.97 -13.36
N TYR A 355 14.13 1.40 -12.21
CA TYR A 355 15.54 1.71 -11.99
C TYR A 355 16.14 0.70 -11.01
N ASP A 356 17.46 0.55 -11.03
CA ASP A 356 18.17 -0.22 -10.02
C ASP A 356 18.44 0.61 -8.74
N GLY A 357 18.96 -0.05 -7.71
CA GLY A 357 19.32 0.57 -6.44
C GLY A 357 20.47 1.60 -6.51
N ILE A 358 21.17 1.71 -7.65
CA ILE A 358 22.19 2.74 -7.92
C ILE A 358 21.70 3.78 -8.95
N HIS A 359 20.39 3.84 -9.16
CA HIS A 359 19.68 4.82 -9.98
C HIS A 359 19.94 4.72 -11.49
N GLN A 360 20.33 3.55 -12.00
CA GLN A 360 20.40 3.28 -13.44
C GLN A 360 19.06 2.74 -13.95
N TYR A 361 18.66 3.19 -15.13
CA TYR A 361 17.47 2.68 -15.80
C TYR A 361 17.67 1.20 -16.17
N ILE A 362 16.70 0.36 -15.85
CA ILE A 362 16.67 -1.05 -16.24
C ILE A 362 15.76 -1.22 -17.46
N GLN A 363 14.47 -0.95 -17.28
CA GLN A 363 13.45 -1.18 -18.30
C GLN A 363 12.15 -0.41 -17.99
N THR A 364 11.25 -0.37 -18.98
CA THR A 364 9.87 0.07 -18.83
C THR A 364 8.96 -1.10 -19.20
N VAL A 365 8.04 -1.44 -18.31
CA VAL A 365 7.02 -2.46 -18.54
C VAL A 365 5.70 -1.76 -18.88
N GLU A 366 5.12 -2.06 -20.03
CA GLU A 366 3.79 -1.60 -20.41
C GLU A 366 2.74 -2.58 -19.89
N LEU A 367 1.74 -2.06 -19.19
CA LEU A 367 0.64 -2.82 -18.62
C LEU A 367 -0.66 -2.53 -19.39
N GLU A 368 -1.66 -3.40 -19.26
CA GLU A 368 -2.90 -3.32 -20.04
C GLU A 368 -3.79 -2.11 -19.70
N GLY A 369 -3.58 -1.50 -18.54
CA GLY A 369 -4.44 -0.47 -17.96
C GLY A 369 -3.65 0.66 -17.30
N GLU A 370 -4.31 1.78 -17.04
CA GLU A 370 -3.64 2.92 -16.41
C GLU A 370 -3.43 2.67 -14.92
N LEU A 371 -2.22 2.91 -14.45
CA LEU A 371 -1.81 2.68 -13.06
C LEU A 371 -2.26 3.83 -12.17
N GLU A 372 -2.78 3.49 -10.99
CA GLU A 372 -2.80 4.45 -9.91
C GLU A 372 -1.41 4.54 -9.26
N GLY A 373 -0.98 5.74 -8.86
CA GLY A 373 0.40 5.98 -8.45
C GLY A 373 0.83 5.42 -7.08
N ARG A 374 0.27 4.30 -6.60
CA ARG A 374 0.74 3.59 -5.39
C ARG A 374 0.81 2.09 -5.68
N LEU A 375 1.95 1.48 -5.36
CA LEU A 375 2.14 0.03 -5.40
C LEU A 375 1.98 -0.51 -3.99
N HIS A 376 1.03 -1.42 -3.78
CA HIS A 376 0.87 -2.07 -2.48
C HIS A 376 1.73 -3.32 -2.43
N ARG A 377 2.77 -3.33 -1.60
CA ARG A 377 3.68 -4.46 -1.44
C ARG A 377 3.09 -5.46 -0.47
N THR A 378 3.04 -6.74 -0.84
CA THR A 378 2.58 -7.85 0.00
C THR A 378 3.57 -9.01 -0.06
N TRP A 379 3.48 -9.91 0.93
CA TRP A 379 4.26 -11.15 0.97
C TRP A 379 3.32 -12.35 0.98
N GLN A 380 3.47 -13.24 -0.01
CA GLN A 380 2.62 -14.43 -0.16
C GLN A 380 3.45 -15.70 -0.19
#